data_AF-A0A3P7YP55-F1
#
_entry.id   AF-A0A3P7YP55-F1
#
_cell.length_a   1.000
_cell.length_b   1.000
_cell.length_c   1.000
_cell.angle_alpha   90.00
_cell.angle_beta   90.00
_cell.angle_gamma   90.00
#
_symmetry.space_group_name_H-M   'P 1'
#
loop_
_entity.id
_entity.type
_entity.pdbx_description
1 polymer ?
#
loop_
_entity_poly.entity_id
_entity_poly.type
_entity_poly.pdbx_seq_one_letter_code
_entity_poly.pdbx_strand_id
1 'polypeptide(L)'
;MFLQMVTYSGDIPSWAINLATTKVAPRLVKSLHRAALCYPGWKAQNRPEFKPWRNPEQQDKSVPALCYSDILREPDFSLKKVHEKHASKEKALKEVGLPLDTRLDEDSS
;
A
#
# COMPACT_ATOMS: atom_id res chain seq x y z
N MET A 1 12.13 5.59 -3.35
CA MET A 1 11.59 4.21 -3.44
C MET A 1 10.38 4.12 -2.51
N PHE A 2 9.29 3.48 -2.96
CA PHE A 2 8.08 3.26 -2.15
C PHE A 2 7.96 1.75 -1.96
N LEU A 3 8.17 1.27 -0.72
CA LEU A 3 8.01 -0.14 -0.35
C LEU A 3 6.75 -0.25 0.49
N GLN A 4 5.78 -0.99 -0.01
CA GLN A 4 4.51 -1.22 0.67
C GLN A 4 4.21 -2.72 0.63
N MET A 5 4.29 -3.37 1.80
CA MET A 5 3.88 -4.75 1.97
C MET A 5 2.37 -4.76 2.27
N VAL A 6 1.56 -5.13 1.27
CA VAL A 6 0.11 -5.28 1.44
C VAL A 6 -0.24 -6.75 1.35
N THR A 7 -0.69 -7.32 2.46
CA THR A 7 -1.30 -8.65 2.47
C THR A 7 -2.78 -8.50 2.20
N TYR A 8 -3.25 -9.02 1.05
CA TYR A 8 -4.68 -9.15 0.78
C TYR A 8 -5.17 -10.49 1.31
N SER A 9 -6.23 -10.47 2.11
CA SER A 9 -6.93 -11.67 2.56
C SER A 9 -7.86 -12.14 1.44
N GLY A 10 -7.40 -13.08 0.60
CA GLY A 10 -8.18 -13.67 -0.50
C GLY A 10 -7.36 -14.64 -1.37
N ASP A 11 -8.01 -15.29 -2.33
CA ASP A 11 -7.39 -16.32 -3.21
C ASP A 11 -6.52 -15.73 -4.35
N ILE A 12 -6.04 -14.50 -4.20
CA ILE A 12 -5.23 -13.83 -5.23
C ILE A 12 -3.76 -14.22 -5.03
N PRO A 13 -3.11 -14.83 -6.03
CA PRO A 13 -1.72 -15.25 -5.90
C PRO A 13 -0.78 -14.06 -5.72
N SER A 14 0.29 -14.27 -4.96
CA SER A 14 1.30 -13.26 -4.60
C SER A 14 1.87 -12.54 -5.84
N TRP A 15 2.16 -13.30 -6.90
CA TRP A 15 2.68 -12.77 -8.17
C TRP A 15 1.69 -11.81 -8.87
N ALA A 16 0.38 -12.04 -8.75
CA ALA A 16 -0.63 -11.19 -9.36
C ALA A 16 -0.75 -9.86 -8.60
N ILE A 17 -0.64 -9.91 -7.27
CA ILE A 17 -0.59 -8.71 -6.42
C ILE A 17 0.67 -7.89 -6.73
N ASN A 18 1.83 -8.56 -6.83
CA ASN A 18 3.10 -7.91 -7.16
C ASN A 18 3.07 -7.30 -8.57
N LEU A 19 2.49 -7.98 -9.54
CA LEU A 19 2.29 -7.47 -10.90
C LEU A 19 1.37 -6.25 -10.91
N ALA A 20 0.21 -6.34 -10.28
CA ALA A 20 -0.74 -5.25 -10.18
C ALA A 20 -0.10 -4.02 -9.51
N THR A 21 0.60 -4.24 -8.40
CA THR A 21 1.32 -3.20 -7.67
C THR A 21 2.40 -2.55 -8.55
N THR A 22 3.17 -3.34 -9.28
CA THR A 22 4.23 -2.82 -10.19
C THR A 22 3.64 -1.96 -11.31
N LYS A 23 2.44 -2.28 -11.81
CA LYS A 23 1.77 -1.48 -12.86
C LYS A 23 1.08 -0.24 -12.30
N VAL A 24 0.56 -0.30 -11.07
CA VAL A 24 -0.19 0.80 -10.43
C VAL A 24 0.74 1.80 -9.74
N ALA A 25 1.87 1.36 -9.17
CA ALA A 25 2.80 2.22 -8.43
C ALA A 25 3.29 3.44 -9.23
N PRO A 26 3.70 3.34 -10.51
CA PRO A 26 4.12 4.51 -11.28
C PRO A 26 2.99 5.52 -11.50
N ARG A 27 1.75 5.05 -11.65
CA ARG A 27 0.57 5.92 -11.79
C ARG A 27 0.27 6.63 -10.48
N LEU A 28 0.35 5.91 -9.36
CA LEU A 28 0.16 6.45 -8.02
C LEU A 28 1.20 7.54 -7.72
N VAL A 29 2.48 7.28 -7.99
CA VAL A 29 3.57 8.26 -7.79
C VAL A 29 3.35 9.51 -8.64
N LYS A 30 2.97 9.35 -9.92
CA LYS A 30 2.62 10.49 -10.79
C LYS A 30 1.45 11.30 -10.24
N SER A 31 0.41 10.62 -9.74
CA SER A 31 -0.76 11.27 -9.14
C SER A 31 -0.38 12.03 -7.87
N LEU A 32 0.42 11.41 -6.99
CA LEU A 32 0.91 12.01 -5.76
C LEU A 32 1.77 13.24 -6.06
N HIS A 33 2.66 13.16 -7.06
CA HIS A 33 3.45 14.31 -7.50
C HIS A 33 2.58 15.48 -7.96
N ARG A 34 1.55 15.22 -8.78
CA ARG A 34 0.60 16.27 -9.20
C ARG A 34 -0.15 16.86 -8.02
N ALA A 35 -0.62 16.02 -7.09
CA ALA A 35 -1.29 16.48 -5.88
C ALA A 35 -0.37 17.34 -5.00
N ALA A 36 0.91 16.96 -4.87
CA ALA A 36 1.91 17.72 -4.11
C ALA A 36 2.16 19.11 -4.72
N LEU A 37 2.20 19.24 -6.05
CA LEU A 37 2.32 20.54 -6.72
C LEU A 37 1.11 21.44 -6.47
N CYS A 38 -0.09 20.88 -6.45
CA CYS A 38 -1.33 21.62 -6.16
C CYS A 38 -1.56 21.90 -4.67
N TYR A 39 -0.85 21.20 -3.78
CA TYR A 39 -1.07 21.24 -2.33
C TYR A 39 -0.95 22.65 -1.72
N PRO A 40 0.03 23.52 -2.07
CA PRO A 40 0.13 24.85 -1.48
C PRO A 40 -1.11 25.72 -1.75
N GLY A 41 -1.63 25.68 -2.99
CA GLY A 41 -2.82 26.45 -3.38
C GLY A 41 -4.08 25.96 -2.68
N TRP A 42 -4.26 24.64 -2.59
CA TRP A 42 -5.36 24.04 -1.83
C TRP A 42 -5.25 24.36 -0.34
N LYS A 43 -4.05 24.27 0.25
CA LYS A 43 -3.82 24.47 1.68
C LYS A 43 -4.05 25.92 2.12
N ALA A 44 -3.76 26.89 1.25
CA ALA A 44 -4.10 28.31 1.49
C ALA A 44 -5.60 28.53 1.69
N GLN A 45 -6.45 27.74 1.03
CA GLN A 45 -7.90 27.80 1.14
C GLN A 45 -8.47 26.91 2.27
N ASN A 46 -7.70 25.91 2.74
CA ASN A 46 -8.15 24.87 3.66
C ASN A 46 -7.34 24.89 4.98
N ARG A 47 -7.57 25.93 5.80
CA ARG A 47 -6.93 26.14 7.11
C ARG A 47 -5.40 26.00 7.03
N PRO A 48 -4.68 27.00 6.51
CA PRO A 48 -3.24 26.89 6.24
C PRO A 48 -2.41 26.61 7.49
N GLU A 49 -2.86 27.10 8.65
CA GLU A 49 -2.18 26.94 9.94
C GLU A 49 -2.44 25.59 10.60
N PHE A 50 -3.48 24.87 10.19
CA PHE A 50 -3.83 23.59 10.80
C PHE A 50 -3.00 22.45 10.22
N LYS A 51 -1.94 22.08 10.93
CA LYS A 51 -0.97 21.03 10.59
C LYS A 51 -0.66 20.22 11.86
N PRO A 52 -1.61 19.40 12.35
CA PRO A 52 -1.46 18.66 13.61
C PRO A 52 -0.25 17.71 13.61
N TRP A 53 0.17 17.22 12.44
CA TRP A 53 1.39 16.42 12.28
C TRP A 53 2.70 17.22 12.46
N ARG A 54 2.66 18.55 12.36
CA ARG A 54 3.80 19.45 12.61
C ARG A 54 3.74 20.08 14.00
N ASN A 55 2.52 20.31 14.47
CA ASN A 55 2.17 21.01 15.70
C ASN A 55 1.17 20.13 16.48
N PRO A 56 1.65 19.14 17.25
CA PRO A 56 0.79 18.19 17.97
C PRO A 56 -0.21 18.86 18.92
N GLU A 57 0.10 20.07 19.41
CA GLU A 57 -0.80 20.89 20.22
C GLU A 57 -2.10 21.28 19.50
N GLN A 58 -2.10 21.25 18.17
CA GLN A 58 -3.29 21.49 17.34
C GLN A 58 -4.16 20.24 17.19
N GLN A 59 -3.75 19.08 17.70
CA GLN A 59 -4.60 17.88 17.65
C GLN A 59 -5.93 18.16 18.36
N ASP A 60 -7.01 17.77 17.70
CA ASP A 60 -8.34 17.92 18.26
C ASP A 60 -8.45 17.06 19.53
N LYS A 61 -8.91 17.66 20.63
CA LYS A 61 -9.15 16.96 21.90
C LYS A 61 -10.26 15.92 21.79
N SER A 62 -11.02 15.92 20.70
CA SER A 62 -12.02 14.91 20.38
C SER A 62 -11.41 13.55 20.01
N VAL A 63 -10.12 13.48 19.66
CA VAL A 63 -9.44 12.21 19.36
C VAL A 63 -9.07 11.52 20.68
N PRO A 64 -9.65 10.34 20.99
CA PRO A 64 -9.36 9.64 22.24
C PRO A 64 -7.90 9.17 22.27
N ALA A 65 -7.30 9.24 23.47
CA ALA A 65 -5.99 8.64 23.70
C ALA A 65 -6.07 7.12 23.50
N LEU A 66 -5.17 6.58 22.69
CA LEU A 66 -5.13 5.16 22.39
C LEU A 66 -4.48 4.40 23.55
N CYS A 67 -5.18 3.40 24.10
CA CYS A 67 -4.61 2.53 25.12
C CYS A 67 -3.89 1.35 24.46
N TYR A 68 -2.63 1.12 24.83
CA TYR A 68 -1.84 0.03 24.26
C TYR A 68 -2.38 -1.36 24.59
N SER A 69 -3.14 -1.52 25.68
CA SER A 69 -3.79 -2.79 26.02
C SER A 69 -4.86 -3.21 25.01
N ASP A 70 -5.42 -2.26 24.28
CA ASP A 70 -6.54 -2.50 23.35
C ASP A 70 -6.02 -2.91 21.97
N ILE A 71 -4.71 -2.86 21.74
CA ILE A 71 -4.07 -3.30 20.50
C ILE A 71 -3.75 -4.80 20.64
N LEU A 72 -4.40 -5.62 19.82
CA LEU A 72 -4.05 -7.02 19.71
C LEU A 72 -2.63 -7.16 19.15
N ARG A 73 -1.83 -8.03 19.77
CA ARG A 73 -0.45 -8.32 19.30
C ARG A 73 -0.44 -9.04 17.96
N GLU A 74 -1.48 -9.81 17.69
CA GLU A 74 -1.69 -10.55 16.46
C GLU A 74 -3.05 -10.17 15.88
N PRO A 75 -3.17 -10.13 14.53
CA PRO A 75 -4.45 -9.87 13.89
C PRO A 75 -5.49 -10.93 14.29
N ASP A 76 -6.74 -10.50 14.43
CA ASP A 76 -7.89 -11.36 14.72
C ASP A 76 -8.35 -12.21 13.53
N PHE A 77 -7.71 -12.05 12.37
CA PHE A 77 -7.98 -12.81 11.15
C PHE A 77 -6.85 -13.78 10.80
N SER A 78 -7.21 -14.96 10.27
CA SER A 78 -6.24 -15.96 9.83
C SER A 78 -5.49 -15.49 8.58
N LEU A 79 -4.16 -15.36 8.68
CA LEU A 79 -3.24 -15.23 7.56
C LEU A 79 -3.15 -16.55 6.80
N LYS A 80 -4.19 -16.93 6.05
CA LYS A 80 -4.13 -18.15 5.21
C LYS A 80 -3.05 -17.95 4.15
N LYS A 81 -2.11 -18.90 4.07
CA LYS A 81 -1.10 -18.97 3.02
C LYS A 81 -1.82 -19.17 1.69
N VAL A 82 -1.67 -18.21 0.78
CA VAL A 82 -2.35 -18.23 -0.53
C VAL A 82 -2.04 -19.53 -1.27
N HIS A 83 -3.07 -20.22 -1.76
CA HIS A 83 -2.91 -21.49 -2.48
C HIS A 83 -2.64 -21.23 -3.96
N GLU A 84 -1.37 -21.22 -4.37
CA GLU A 84 -0.95 -20.88 -5.75
C GLU A 84 -1.30 -21.95 -6.81
N LYS A 85 -1.99 -23.04 -6.46
CA LYS A 85 -2.11 -24.23 -7.33
C LYS A 85 -3.04 -24.10 -8.54
N HIS A 86 -3.89 -23.07 -8.61
CA HIS A 86 -4.90 -22.96 -9.68
C HIS A 86 -4.59 -21.90 -10.76
N ALA A 87 -3.50 -21.14 -10.65
CA ALA A 87 -3.18 -20.05 -11.59
C ALA A 87 -1.82 -20.26 -12.28
N SER A 88 -1.83 -20.61 -13.57
CA SER A 88 -0.62 -20.68 -14.39
C SER A 88 -0.06 -19.27 -14.65
N LYS A 89 1.00 -18.93 -13.92
CA LYS A 89 1.74 -17.65 -13.98
C LYS A 89 2.20 -17.31 -15.40
N GLU A 90 2.62 -18.30 -16.18
CA GLU A 90 3.20 -18.12 -17.51
C GLU A 90 2.18 -17.69 -18.56
N LYS A 91 0.97 -18.25 -18.52
CA LYS A 91 -0.09 -17.87 -19.47
C LYS A 91 -0.57 -16.44 -19.22
N ALA A 92 -0.75 -16.07 -17.95
CA ALA A 92 -1.18 -14.72 -17.55
C ALA A 92 -0.11 -13.64 -17.84
N LEU A 93 1.17 -13.92 -17.62
CA LEU A 93 2.25 -12.97 -17.91
C LEU A 93 2.43 -12.72 -19.42
N LYS A 94 2.22 -13.75 -20.24
CA LYS A 94 2.29 -13.65 -21.71
C LYS A 94 1.16 -12.79 -22.29
N GLU A 95 -0.05 -12.89 -21.73
CA GLU A 95 -1.19 -12.04 -22.12
C GLU A 95 -1.00 -10.57 -21.68
N VAL A 96 -0.29 -10.31 -20.58
CA VAL A 96 -0.01 -8.96 -20.06
C VAL A 96 1.23 -8.31 -20.71
N GLY A 97 1.93 -9.03 -21.58
CA GLY A 97 3.07 -8.52 -22.36
C GLY A 97 4.29 -8.14 -21.49
N LEU A 98 4.48 -8.80 -20.35
CA LEU A 98 5.61 -8.54 -19.45
C LEU A 98 6.74 -9.57 -19.67
N PRO A 99 8.01 -9.16 -19.78
CA PRO A 99 9.13 -10.11 -19.90
C PRO A 99 9.17 -11.08 -18.72
N LEU A 100 9.47 -12.36 -19.00
CA LEU A 100 9.63 -13.42 -17.98
C LEU A 100 10.78 -13.17 -17.00
N ASP A 101 11.70 -12.26 -17.34
CA ASP A 101 12.93 -11.97 -16.59
C ASP A 101 12.76 -10.88 -15.52
N THR A 102 11.58 -10.76 -14.91
CA THR A 102 11.54 -10.19 -13.56
C THR A 102 11.99 -11.30 -12.62
N ARG A 103 13.29 -11.31 -12.36
CA ARG A 103 13.95 -12.06 -11.28
C ARG A 103 13.24 -11.69 -9.97
N LEU A 104 12.19 -12.44 -9.64
CA LEU A 104 11.55 -12.38 -8.34
C LEU A 104 12.42 -13.25 -7.46
N ASP A 105 13.19 -12.60 -6.60
CA ASP A 105 14.17 -13.24 -5.74
C ASP A 105 13.54 -14.44 -5.01
N GLU A 106 13.94 -15.63 -5.46
CA GLU A 106 13.93 -16.83 -4.63
C GLU A 106 15.00 -16.64 -3.56
N ASP A 107 14.68 -15.87 -2.53
CA ASP A 107 15.42 -15.92 -1.26
C ASP A 107 14.51 -15.49 -0.11
N SER A 108 13.83 -16.48 0.47
CA SER A 108 13.58 -16.56 1.90
C SER A 108 13.23 -18.02 2.21
N SER A 109 14.29 -18.82 2.39
CA SER A 109 14.26 -19.95 3.33
C SER A 109 13.97 -19.45 4.74
#